data_AF-A0A923V3Z5-F1
#
_entry.id   AF-A0A923V3Z5-F1
#
_cell.length_a   1.000
_cell.length_b   1.000
_cell.length_c   1.000
_cell.angle_alpha   90.00
_cell.angle_beta   90.00
_cell.angle_gamma   90.00
#
_symmetry.space_group_name_H-M   'P 1'
#
loop_
_entity.id
_entity.type
_entity.pdbx_description
1 polymer ?
#
loop_
_entity_poly.entity_id
_entity_poly.type
_entity_poly.pdbx_seq_one_letter_code
_entity_poly.pdbx_strand_id
1 'polypeptide(L)'
;MTRWDLIYSFYLTEKNPYYSVKYKGTVLIDRSALGFSFEKSGDFGENLSMLKPSYCEQRQTYNLVVGKTKSALDNHRQVIIPLVELNGAKRQINLVVRAFNDGIAFRYEFPKQEHWKSYVMLDEKSTFNLAQNPTVHALFWDTFSNSHEGLYVTLPYREVQADKMMDLPTLFEFPNKIYIAITEANLRNYAGMYLKKNLNGSLTSQLSLLPNQKEQKVKATLPHSTPWRVMMIGDQMATLMESNI
;
A
#
# COMPACT_ATOMS: atom_id res chain seq x y z
N MET A 1 2.93 12.11 -28.14
CA MET A 1 2.66 12.15 -26.68
C MET A 1 3.17 10.86 -26.09
N THR A 2 4.12 10.91 -25.16
CA THR A 2 4.64 9.71 -24.50
C THR A 2 3.54 9.12 -23.63
N ARG A 3 3.00 7.96 -24.02
CA ARG A 3 2.01 7.24 -23.22
C ARG A 3 2.78 6.48 -22.14
N TRP A 4 2.57 6.84 -20.89
CA TRP A 4 3.15 6.12 -19.75
C TRP A 4 2.44 4.78 -19.61
N ASP A 5 3.20 3.72 -19.44
CA ASP A 5 2.63 2.38 -19.27
C ASP A 5 1.98 2.24 -17.90
N LEU A 6 2.62 2.74 -16.83
CA LEU A 6 2.11 2.66 -15.47
C LEU A 6 1.54 4.01 -15.00
N ILE A 7 0.30 4.00 -14.52
CA ILE A 7 -0.42 5.21 -14.11
C ILE A 7 -1.07 4.98 -12.75
N TYR A 8 -0.69 5.80 -11.77
CA TYR A 8 -1.40 5.96 -10.51
C TYR A 8 -2.32 7.17 -10.60
N SER A 9 -3.61 6.99 -10.31
CA SER A 9 -4.59 8.09 -10.30
C SER A 9 -5.15 8.27 -8.90
N PHE A 10 -5.09 9.49 -8.37
CA PHE A 10 -5.65 9.85 -7.07
C PHE A 10 -6.96 10.62 -7.24
N TYR A 11 -7.92 10.36 -6.36
CA TYR A 11 -9.23 11.02 -6.34
C TYR A 11 -9.61 11.34 -4.89
N LEU A 12 -10.03 12.58 -4.64
CA LEU A 12 -10.62 12.94 -3.35
C LEU A 12 -12.12 13.12 -3.50
N THR A 13 -12.88 12.50 -2.62
CA THR A 13 -14.33 12.68 -2.50
C THR A 13 -14.69 13.00 -1.06
N GLU A 14 -15.93 13.42 -0.81
CA GLU A 14 -16.42 13.69 0.55
C GLU A 14 -16.30 12.48 1.48
N LYS A 15 -16.45 11.26 0.94
CA LYS A 15 -16.40 10.01 1.72
C LYS A 15 -14.98 9.60 2.07
N ASN A 16 -14.11 9.41 1.08
CA ASN A 16 -12.73 9.00 1.30
C ASN A 16 -11.79 9.53 0.20
N PRO A 17 -10.48 9.60 0.46
CA PRO A 17 -9.47 9.57 -0.58
C PRO A 17 -9.42 8.18 -1.22
N TYR A 18 -9.27 8.14 -2.54
CA TYR A 18 -9.20 6.94 -3.34
C TYR A 18 -8.03 6.97 -4.32
N TYR A 19 -7.59 5.80 -4.77
CA TYR A 19 -6.69 5.67 -5.89
C TYR A 19 -7.07 4.54 -6.84
N SER A 20 -6.48 4.55 -8.03
CA SER A 20 -6.50 3.41 -8.97
C SER A 20 -5.13 3.27 -9.65
N VAL A 21 -4.85 2.07 -10.16
CA VAL A 21 -3.61 1.77 -10.89
C VAL A 21 -3.94 1.12 -12.23
N LYS A 22 -3.35 1.67 -13.29
CA LYS A 22 -3.40 1.11 -14.65
C LYS A 22 -2.01 0.74 -15.13
N TYR A 23 -1.92 -0.37 -15.87
CA TYR A 23 -0.72 -0.76 -16.61
C TYR A 23 -1.06 -1.03 -18.07
N LYS A 24 -0.35 -0.40 -19.01
CA LYS A 24 -0.56 -0.47 -20.47
C LYS A 24 -2.03 -0.27 -20.87
N GLY A 25 -2.74 0.59 -20.15
CA GLY A 25 -4.17 0.89 -20.36
C GLY A 25 -5.16 -0.07 -19.68
N THR A 26 -4.71 -1.20 -19.12
CA THR A 26 -5.53 -2.11 -18.33
C THR A 26 -5.63 -1.63 -16.88
N VAL A 27 -6.85 -1.56 -16.33
CA VAL A 27 -7.06 -1.34 -14.89
C VAL A 27 -6.68 -2.60 -14.13
N LEU A 28 -5.80 -2.43 -13.16
CA LEU A 28 -5.28 -3.51 -12.32
C LEU A 28 -5.84 -3.40 -10.90
N ILE A 29 -5.68 -2.21 -10.32
CA ILE A 29 -6.32 -1.81 -9.07
C ILE A 29 -7.40 -0.81 -9.42
N ASP A 30 -8.65 -1.20 -9.23
CA ASP A 30 -9.80 -0.31 -9.34
C ASP A 30 -9.86 0.61 -8.11
N ARG A 31 -10.81 1.55 -8.11
CA ARG A 31 -11.01 2.55 -7.08
C ARG A 31 -10.90 1.96 -5.68
N SER A 32 -9.82 2.30 -5.00
CA SER A 32 -9.40 1.74 -3.72
C SER A 32 -9.26 2.84 -2.67
N ALA A 33 -9.88 2.64 -1.51
CA ALA A 33 -9.93 3.63 -0.45
C ALA A 33 -8.60 3.69 0.32
N LEU A 34 -8.34 4.86 0.88
CA LEU A 34 -7.21 5.13 1.77
C LEU A 34 -7.79 5.72 3.07
N GLY A 35 -7.21 5.40 4.22
CA GLY A 35 -7.70 5.92 5.48
C GLY A 35 -7.17 5.17 6.69
N PHE A 36 -7.56 5.65 7.88
CA PHE A 36 -7.10 5.12 9.15
C PHE A 36 -8.18 5.15 10.22
N SER A 37 -7.99 4.34 11.26
CA SER A 37 -8.71 4.46 12.53
C SER A 37 -7.72 4.67 13.68
N PHE A 38 -8.02 5.63 14.54
CA PHE A 38 -7.20 5.97 15.70
C PHE A 38 -8.02 5.94 16.97
N GLU A 39 -7.43 5.46 18.06
CA GLU A 39 -8.12 5.18 19.32
C GLU A 39 -8.80 6.42 19.93
N LYS A 40 -8.12 7.57 19.92
CA LYS A 40 -8.60 8.80 20.58
C LYS A 40 -9.15 9.85 19.63
N SER A 41 -8.58 9.95 18.45
CA SER A 41 -8.89 11.01 17.49
C SER A 41 -9.84 10.55 16.38
N GLY A 42 -10.35 9.32 16.46
CA GLY A 42 -11.29 8.76 15.50
C GLY A 42 -10.68 8.50 14.13
N ASP A 43 -11.56 8.17 13.19
CA ASP A 43 -11.21 7.82 11.81
C ASP A 43 -10.66 9.02 11.04
N PHE A 44 -9.75 8.74 10.10
CA PHE A 44 -9.25 9.70 9.11
C PHE A 44 -9.58 9.16 7.72
N GLY A 45 -10.38 9.90 6.96
CA GLY A 45 -10.81 9.50 5.62
C GLY A 45 -11.90 10.41 5.06
N GLU A 46 -12.87 10.79 5.88
CA GLU A 46 -13.99 11.63 5.45
C GLU A 46 -13.69 13.13 5.60
N ASN A 47 -14.38 13.97 4.83
CA ASN A 47 -14.34 15.43 4.94
C ASN A 47 -12.91 16.01 4.90
N LEU A 48 -12.07 15.45 4.04
CA LEU A 48 -10.71 15.95 3.82
C LEU A 48 -10.70 17.05 2.77
N SER A 49 -9.73 17.94 2.90
CA SER A 49 -9.29 18.85 1.85
C SER A 49 -7.90 18.45 1.37
N MET A 50 -7.68 18.58 0.07
CA MET A 50 -6.36 18.38 -0.54
C MET A 50 -5.68 19.73 -0.68
N LEU A 51 -4.55 19.93 -0.01
CA LEU A 51 -3.69 21.09 -0.26
C LEU A 51 -2.92 20.90 -1.57
N LYS A 52 -2.22 21.95 -2.02
CA LYS A 52 -1.44 21.92 -3.27
C LYS A 52 -0.44 20.74 -3.27
N PRO A 53 -0.57 19.78 -4.20
CA PRO A 53 0.39 18.70 -4.32
C PRO A 53 1.76 19.22 -4.80
N SER A 54 2.83 18.57 -4.35
CA SER A 54 4.19 18.83 -4.82
C SER A 54 4.75 17.63 -5.57
N TYR A 55 5.39 17.88 -6.71
CA TYR A 55 5.93 16.85 -7.59
C TYR A 55 7.46 16.95 -7.63
N CYS A 56 8.13 15.80 -7.70
CA CYS A 56 9.54 15.75 -8.05
C CYS A 56 9.85 14.51 -8.90
N GLU A 57 10.94 14.58 -9.65
CA GLU A 57 11.51 13.43 -10.35
C GLU A 57 12.87 13.14 -9.74
N GLN A 58 13.15 11.87 -9.46
CA GLN A 58 14.42 11.42 -8.94
C GLN A 58 15.01 10.42 -9.93
N ARG A 59 16.28 10.62 -10.29
CA ARG A 59 17.06 9.64 -11.04
C ARG A 59 18.46 9.54 -10.44
N GLN A 60 18.73 8.44 -9.77
CA GLN A 60 20.00 8.20 -9.11
C GLN A 60 20.40 6.73 -9.21
N THR A 61 21.68 6.48 -9.49
CA THR A 61 22.25 5.14 -9.37
C THR A 61 23.12 5.06 -8.13
N TYR A 62 22.99 3.99 -7.37
CA TYR A 62 23.81 3.74 -6.19
C TYR A 62 24.28 2.29 -6.14
N ASN A 63 25.44 2.07 -5.52
CA ASN A 63 26.00 0.73 -5.36
C ASN A 63 25.36 0.04 -4.15
N LEU A 64 25.04 -1.24 -4.32
CA LEU A 64 24.56 -2.10 -3.24
C LEU A 64 25.76 -2.80 -2.59
N VAL A 65 25.80 -2.81 -1.26
CA VAL A 65 26.77 -3.60 -0.51
C VAL A 65 26.44 -5.09 -0.62
N VAL A 66 25.14 -5.42 -0.61
CA VAL A 66 24.58 -6.75 -0.76
C VAL A 66 23.28 -6.66 -1.55
N GLY A 67 23.06 -7.59 -2.48
CA GLY A 67 21.85 -7.64 -3.30
C GLY A 67 22.03 -8.50 -4.54
N LYS A 68 20.95 -8.66 -5.31
CA LYS A 68 20.96 -9.41 -6.58
C LYS A 68 21.66 -8.69 -7.74
N THR A 69 21.99 -7.41 -7.57
CA THR A 69 22.74 -6.59 -8.53
C THR A 69 23.83 -5.80 -7.81
N LYS A 70 24.87 -5.37 -8.54
CA LYS A 70 25.94 -4.50 -8.00
C LYS A 70 25.48 -3.07 -7.75
N SER A 71 24.55 -2.57 -8.56
CA SER A 71 24.04 -1.21 -8.51
C SER A 71 22.55 -1.17 -8.84
N ALA A 72 21.80 -0.36 -8.12
CA ALA A 72 20.38 -0.12 -8.37
C ALA A 72 20.18 1.29 -8.96
N LEU A 73 19.24 1.39 -9.91
CA LEU A 73 18.76 2.66 -10.45
C LEU A 73 17.45 3.02 -9.76
N ASP A 74 17.48 4.05 -8.92
CA ASP A 74 16.28 4.73 -8.44
C ASP A 74 15.85 5.74 -9.49
N ASN A 75 14.83 5.40 -10.28
CA ASN A 75 14.26 6.29 -11.31
C ASN A 75 12.74 6.32 -11.17
N HIS A 76 12.24 7.33 -10.45
CA HIS A 76 10.81 7.48 -10.19
C HIS A 76 10.33 8.92 -10.31
N ARG A 77 9.03 9.03 -10.50
CA ARG A 77 8.28 10.27 -10.29
C ARG A 77 7.57 10.20 -8.96
N GLN A 78 7.66 11.24 -8.17
CA GLN A 78 7.04 11.32 -6.86
C GLN A 78 5.99 12.44 -6.83
N VAL A 79 4.89 12.20 -6.12
CA VAL A 79 3.97 13.23 -5.68
C VAL A 79 3.75 13.11 -4.18
N ILE A 80 3.70 14.27 -3.50
CA ILE A 80 3.24 14.39 -2.11
C ILE A 80 1.91 15.13 -2.14
N ILE A 81 0.88 14.51 -1.58
CA ILE A 81 -0.49 14.99 -1.55
C ILE A 81 -0.87 15.24 -0.08
N PRO A 82 -0.84 16.48 0.41
CA PRO A 82 -1.23 16.79 1.78
C PRO A 82 -2.76 16.73 1.91
N LEU A 83 -3.25 15.89 2.83
CA LEU A 83 -4.67 15.76 3.16
C LEU A 83 -4.92 16.29 4.55
N VAL A 84 -5.89 17.20 4.68
CA VAL A 84 -6.22 17.88 5.94
C VAL A 84 -7.70 17.74 6.24
N GLU A 85 -8.03 17.30 7.45
CA GLU A 85 -9.43 17.26 7.90
C GLU A 85 -10.01 18.68 7.99
N LEU A 86 -11.20 18.88 7.44
CA LEU A 86 -11.91 20.15 7.55
C LEU A 86 -12.54 20.35 8.94
N ASN A 87 -12.90 19.25 9.59
CA ASN A 87 -13.62 19.23 10.86
C ASN A 87 -12.82 18.46 11.94
N GLY A 88 -13.28 18.55 13.18
CA GLY A 88 -12.72 17.76 14.27
C GLY A 88 -11.26 18.12 14.59
N ALA A 89 -10.39 17.11 14.63
CA ALA A 89 -9.01 17.23 15.07
C ALA A 89 -8.10 17.99 14.08
N LYS A 90 -8.61 18.31 12.87
CA LYS A 90 -7.88 19.05 11.81
C LYS A 90 -6.50 18.46 11.53
N ARG A 91 -6.39 17.13 11.58
CA ARG A 91 -5.12 16.43 11.38
C ARG A 91 -4.68 16.58 9.94
N GLN A 92 -3.38 16.74 9.75
CA GLN A 92 -2.75 16.59 8.44
C GLN A 92 -2.04 15.24 8.35
N ILE A 93 -2.28 14.53 7.25
CA ILE A 93 -1.54 13.34 6.82
C ILE A 93 -1.21 13.53 5.34
N ASN A 94 0.05 13.31 4.96
CA ASN A 94 0.46 13.37 3.57
C ASN A 94 0.46 11.98 2.96
N LEU A 95 -0.12 11.83 1.76
CA LEU A 95 0.09 10.65 0.93
C LEU A 95 1.28 10.90 0.01
N VAL A 96 2.29 10.03 0.08
CA VAL A 96 3.46 10.07 -0.81
C VAL A 96 3.37 8.90 -1.76
N VAL A 97 3.46 9.17 -3.07
CA VAL A 97 3.39 8.15 -4.11
C VAL A 97 4.61 8.27 -4.99
N ARG A 98 5.26 7.13 -5.28
CA ARG A 98 6.34 6.98 -6.24
C ARG A 98 5.91 6.04 -7.35
N ALA A 99 6.07 6.47 -8.58
CA ALA A 99 5.83 5.68 -9.77
C ALA A 99 7.15 5.39 -10.49
N PHE A 100 7.48 4.10 -10.58
CA PHE A 100 8.61 3.54 -11.30
C PHE A 100 8.13 2.94 -12.63
N ASN A 101 9.06 2.42 -13.43
CA ASN A 101 8.70 1.72 -14.67
C ASN A 101 8.08 0.34 -14.42
N ASP A 102 8.40 -0.26 -13.29
CA ASP A 102 8.12 -1.64 -12.88
C ASP A 102 7.28 -1.73 -11.59
N GLY A 103 6.75 -0.61 -11.11
CA GLY A 103 5.91 -0.61 -9.93
C GLY A 103 5.47 0.75 -9.42
N ILE A 104 4.51 0.72 -8.50
CA ILE A 104 4.08 1.86 -7.71
C ILE A 104 4.39 1.57 -6.26
N ALA A 105 4.90 2.55 -5.54
CA ALA A 105 5.00 2.51 -4.08
C ALA A 105 4.28 3.73 -3.49
N PHE A 106 3.48 3.55 -2.45
CA PHE A 106 2.93 4.66 -1.69
C PHE A 106 3.09 4.48 -0.19
N ARG A 107 3.15 5.58 0.55
CA ARG A 107 3.15 5.58 2.01
C ARG A 107 2.44 6.81 2.54
N TYR A 108 2.19 6.83 3.85
CA TYR A 108 1.67 8.00 4.53
C TYR A 108 2.73 8.61 5.43
N GLU A 109 2.78 9.94 5.45
CA GLU A 109 3.63 10.71 6.36
C GLU A 109 2.76 11.49 7.33
N PHE A 110 3.09 11.39 8.61
CA PHE A 110 2.44 12.09 9.71
C PHE A 110 3.36 13.25 10.13
N PRO A 111 3.18 14.47 9.59
CA PRO A 111 4.06 15.59 9.87
C PRO A 111 3.91 16.08 11.30
N LYS A 112 4.97 16.69 11.84
CA LYS A 112 4.91 17.42 13.10
C LYS A 112 3.86 18.54 12.99
N GLN A 113 2.93 18.60 13.93
CA GLN A 113 1.87 19.59 13.97
C GLN A 113 1.51 19.98 15.41
N GLU A 114 0.80 21.09 15.61
CA GLU A 114 0.59 21.68 16.93
C GLU A 114 -0.30 20.81 17.83
N HIS A 115 -1.47 20.40 17.32
CA HIS A 115 -2.51 19.73 18.10
C HIS A 115 -2.51 18.19 17.99
N TRP A 116 -1.50 17.61 17.34
CA TRP A 116 -1.36 16.16 17.20
C TRP A 116 0.12 15.77 17.30
N LYS A 117 0.51 15.23 18.45
CA LYS A 117 1.92 14.89 18.78
C LYS A 117 2.22 13.40 18.67
N SER A 118 1.22 12.55 18.86
CA SER A 118 1.34 11.11 18.83
C SER A 118 0.00 10.48 18.51
N TYR A 119 0.02 9.20 18.13
CA TYR A 119 -1.19 8.44 17.88
C TYR A 119 -1.08 7.00 18.38
N VAL A 120 -2.24 6.41 18.61
CA VAL A 120 -2.46 4.97 18.73
C VAL A 120 -3.38 4.58 17.59
N MET A 121 -2.87 3.80 16.65
CA MET A 121 -3.59 3.34 15.48
C MET A 121 -4.30 2.03 15.79
N LEU A 122 -5.60 2.00 15.52
CA LEU A 122 -6.42 0.80 15.57
C LEU A 122 -6.43 0.10 14.22
N ASP A 123 -6.44 0.86 13.12
CA ASP A 123 -6.39 0.25 11.79
C ASP A 123 -5.84 1.16 10.69
N GLU A 124 -5.28 0.51 9.67
CA GLU A 124 -5.01 1.11 8.35
C GLU A 124 -6.04 0.55 7.37
N LYS A 125 -6.87 1.43 6.82
CA LYS A 125 -8.02 1.08 5.96
C LYS A 125 -7.66 1.12 4.47
N SER A 126 -6.38 0.99 4.11
CA SER A 126 -5.91 0.97 2.72
C SER A 126 -6.48 -0.25 1.99
N THR A 127 -7.15 -0.06 0.86
CA THR A 127 -7.63 -1.16 0.01
C THR A 127 -6.83 -1.31 -1.27
N PHE A 128 -6.98 -2.48 -1.92
CA PHE A 128 -6.31 -2.89 -3.15
C PHE A 128 -7.31 -3.63 -4.06
N ASN A 129 -8.41 -2.97 -4.39
CA ASN A 129 -9.54 -3.58 -5.12
C ASN A 129 -9.08 -4.06 -6.50
N LEU A 130 -8.95 -5.38 -6.68
CA LEU A 130 -8.52 -5.98 -7.93
C LEU A 130 -9.63 -5.81 -8.98
N ALA A 131 -9.29 -5.30 -10.17
CA ALA A 131 -10.28 -4.98 -11.21
C ALA A 131 -10.86 -6.20 -11.93
N GLN A 132 -10.27 -7.37 -11.73
CA GLN A 132 -10.65 -8.64 -12.36
C GLN A 132 -10.55 -9.77 -11.33
N ASN A 133 -10.65 -11.02 -11.80
CA ASN A 133 -10.46 -12.22 -11.01
C ASN A 133 -9.09 -12.87 -11.34
N PRO A 134 -7.96 -12.31 -10.87
CA PRO A 134 -6.65 -12.90 -11.12
C PRO A 134 -6.48 -14.22 -10.36
N THR A 135 -5.54 -15.04 -10.81
CA THR A 135 -5.02 -16.17 -10.02
C THR A 135 -4.13 -15.60 -8.91
N VAL A 136 -4.36 -16.05 -7.68
CA VAL A 136 -3.61 -15.66 -6.49
C VAL A 136 -2.62 -16.77 -6.15
N HIS A 137 -1.38 -16.39 -5.85
CA HIS A 137 -0.38 -17.26 -5.24
C HIS A 137 0.03 -16.67 -3.89
N ALA A 138 -0.36 -17.32 -2.80
CA ALA A 138 -0.12 -16.83 -1.45
C ALA A 138 0.01 -17.96 -0.43
N LEU A 139 0.65 -17.64 0.70
CA LEU A 139 0.45 -18.35 1.97
C LEU A 139 -0.77 -17.74 2.67
N PHE A 140 -1.54 -18.59 3.36
CA PHE A 140 -2.75 -18.19 4.07
C PHE A 140 -2.63 -18.46 5.56
N TRP A 141 -3.07 -17.50 6.37
CA TRP A 141 -2.98 -17.54 7.83
C TRP A 141 -4.28 -17.16 8.51
N ASP A 142 -4.56 -17.80 9.64
CA ASP A 142 -5.67 -17.49 10.54
C ASP A 142 -5.26 -16.55 11.68
N THR A 143 -3.97 -16.49 12.00
CA THR A 143 -3.44 -15.69 13.11
C THR A 143 -2.16 -14.96 12.71
N PHE A 144 -1.86 -13.87 13.43
CA PHE A 144 -0.63 -13.09 13.23
C PHE A 144 0.63 -13.80 13.74
N SER A 145 0.47 -14.83 14.57
CA SER A 145 1.59 -15.59 15.14
C SER A 145 1.86 -16.81 14.26
N ASN A 146 2.61 -16.61 13.18
CA ASN A 146 3.01 -17.65 12.25
C ASN A 146 4.51 -17.54 11.93
N SER A 147 5.06 -18.58 11.31
CA SER A 147 6.49 -18.64 10.94
C SER A 147 6.78 -18.11 9.53
N HIS A 148 5.75 -17.73 8.76
CA HIS A 148 5.86 -17.53 7.32
C HIS A 148 6.33 -18.78 6.53
N GLU A 149 6.28 -19.97 7.14
CA GLU A 149 6.64 -21.24 6.49
C GLU A 149 5.38 -22.06 6.20
N GLY A 150 5.03 -22.18 4.93
CA GLY A 150 3.86 -22.94 4.50
C GLY A 150 3.90 -23.30 3.03
N LEU A 151 2.88 -24.02 2.58
CA LEU A 151 2.68 -24.32 1.16
C LEU A 151 1.87 -23.20 0.51
N TYR A 152 2.39 -22.68 -0.60
CA TYR A 152 1.66 -21.73 -1.42
C TYR A 152 0.42 -22.39 -2.01
N VAL A 153 -0.71 -21.70 -1.87
CA VAL A 153 -1.94 -22.08 -2.55
C VAL A 153 -2.09 -21.22 -3.79
N THR A 154 -2.48 -21.87 -4.89
CA THR A 154 -2.78 -21.22 -6.17
C THR A 154 -4.25 -21.39 -6.48
N LEU A 155 -5.00 -20.29 -6.55
CA LEU A 155 -6.44 -20.30 -6.79
C LEU A 155 -6.95 -18.97 -7.36
N PRO A 156 -8.07 -18.96 -8.09
CA PRO A 156 -8.70 -17.71 -8.52
C PRO A 156 -9.12 -16.83 -7.33
N TYR A 157 -8.99 -15.50 -7.45
CA TYR A 157 -9.31 -14.55 -6.37
C TYR A 157 -10.74 -14.70 -5.81
N ARG A 158 -11.71 -15.02 -6.66
CA ARG A 158 -13.11 -15.27 -6.27
C ARG A 158 -13.23 -16.45 -5.30
N GLU A 159 -12.33 -17.44 -5.37
CA GLU A 159 -12.31 -18.65 -4.54
C GLU A 159 -11.48 -18.47 -3.25
N VAL A 160 -10.72 -17.38 -3.13
CA VAL A 160 -10.09 -16.99 -1.86
C VAL A 160 -11.17 -16.79 -0.81
N GLN A 161 -11.05 -17.52 0.30
CA GLN A 161 -11.96 -17.38 1.44
C GLN A 161 -11.84 -15.98 2.04
N ALA A 162 -12.98 -15.38 2.38
CA ALA A 162 -12.98 -14.13 3.14
C ALA A 162 -12.33 -14.33 4.51
N ASP A 163 -11.79 -13.25 5.07
CA ASP A 163 -11.19 -13.16 6.40
C ASP A 163 -9.91 -13.98 6.65
N LYS A 164 -9.46 -14.79 5.68
CA LYS A 164 -8.11 -15.36 5.68
C LYS A 164 -7.08 -14.29 5.33
N MET A 165 -5.98 -14.27 6.08
CA MET A 165 -4.86 -13.37 5.79
C MET A 165 -3.94 -13.99 4.75
N MET A 166 -3.58 -13.22 3.74
CA MET A 166 -2.58 -13.53 2.73
C MET A 166 -1.25 -12.90 3.14
N ASP A 167 -0.21 -13.73 3.14
CA ASP A 167 1.15 -13.30 3.48
C ASP A 167 1.79 -12.44 2.36
N LEU A 168 2.77 -11.64 2.73
CA LEU A 168 3.52 -10.81 1.78
C LEU A 168 4.86 -11.46 1.40
N PRO A 169 5.29 -11.38 0.13
CA PRO A 169 4.57 -10.81 -1.00
C PRO A 169 3.42 -11.72 -1.46
N THR A 170 2.26 -11.12 -1.78
CA THR A 170 1.17 -11.84 -2.47
C THR A 170 1.24 -11.55 -3.96
N LEU A 171 1.23 -12.61 -4.79
CA LEU A 171 1.27 -12.51 -6.24
C LEU A 171 -0.12 -12.70 -6.87
N PHE A 172 -0.47 -11.82 -7.79
CA PHE A 172 -1.69 -11.83 -8.58
C PHE A 172 -1.34 -11.92 -10.08
N GLU A 173 -1.76 -13.00 -10.74
CA GLU A 173 -1.66 -13.18 -12.19
C GLU A 173 -3.00 -12.87 -12.86
N PHE A 174 -3.07 -11.79 -13.63
CA PHE A 174 -4.26 -11.39 -14.38
C PHE A 174 -4.41 -12.21 -15.67
N PRO A 175 -5.63 -12.39 -16.20
CA PRO A 175 -5.88 -13.19 -17.41
C PRO A 175 -5.07 -12.77 -18.64
N ASN A 176 -4.72 -11.49 -18.74
CA ASN A 176 -3.91 -10.92 -19.83
C ASN A 176 -2.39 -11.02 -19.57
N LYS A 177 -1.96 -11.91 -18.67
CA LYS A 177 -0.55 -12.13 -18.32
C LYS A 177 0.17 -10.89 -17.77
N ILE A 178 -0.60 -9.99 -17.15
CA ILE A 178 -0.04 -8.95 -16.29
C ILE A 178 0.06 -9.51 -14.87
N TYR A 179 1.18 -9.28 -14.22
CA TYR A 179 1.48 -9.73 -12.87
C TYR A 179 1.54 -8.54 -11.92
N ILE A 180 1.00 -8.70 -10.72
CA ILE A 180 1.16 -7.76 -9.61
C ILE A 180 1.65 -8.53 -8.40
N ALA A 181 2.78 -8.13 -7.83
CA ALA A 181 3.17 -8.57 -6.49
C ALA A 181 2.99 -7.41 -5.52
N ILE A 182 2.12 -7.60 -4.52
CA ILE A 182 1.90 -6.63 -3.46
C ILE A 182 2.78 -7.03 -2.26
N THR A 183 3.55 -6.08 -1.76
CA THR A 183 4.45 -6.25 -0.61
C THR A 183 4.60 -4.93 0.16
N GLU A 184 5.49 -4.89 1.13
CA GLU A 184 5.90 -3.66 1.80
C GLU A 184 7.42 -3.47 1.86
N ALA A 185 7.85 -2.22 2.01
CA ALA A 185 9.26 -1.86 2.13
C ALA A 185 9.50 -0.84 3.24
N ASN A 186 10.70 -0.88 3.84
CA ASN A 186 11.09 -0.05 4.99
C ASN A 186 10.15 -0.20 6.20
N LEU A 187 9.80 -1.44 6.56
CA LEU A 187 9.03 -1.75 7.76
C LEU A 187 9.87 -1.46 9.03
N ARG A 188 9.67 -0.28 9.61
CA ARG A 188 10.36 0.18 10.82
C ARG A 188 9.37 0.87 11.76
N ASN A 189 9.38 0.48 13.04
CA ASN A 189 8.50 1.06 14.07
C ASN A 189 7.01 1.08 13.64
N TYR A 190 6.56 0.00 13.00
CA TYR A 190 5.21 -0.18 12.49
C TYR A 190 4.85 -1.67 12.52
N ALA A 191 3.56 -2.00 12.51
CA ALA A 191 3.09 -3.37 12.43
C ALA A 191 3.30 -3.96 11.03
N GLY A 192 3.64 -5.26 10.96
CA GLY A 192 3.71 -5.98 9.70
C GLY A 192 2.34 -6.05 9.03
N MET A 193 2.31 -6.01 7.70
CA MET A 193 1.10 -6.05 6.91
C MET A 193 0.84 -7.45 6.34
N TYR A 194 -0.43 -7.84 6.35
CA TYR A 194 -1.00 -8.90 5.54
C TYR A 194 -2.04 -8.29 4.58
N LEU A 195 -2.47 -9.05 3.59
CA LEU A 195 -3.68 -8.72 2.82
C LEU A 195 -4.85 -9.57 3.29
N LYS A 196 -6.06 -9.03 3.25
CA LYS A 196 -7.27 -9.78 3.62
C LYS A 196 -8.38 -9.48 2.64
N LYS A 197 -9.05 -10.52 2.15
CA LYS A 197 -10.28 -10.37 1.36
C LYS A 197 -11.46 -10.24 2.32
N ASN A 198 -12.19 -9.14 2.21
CA ASN A 198 -13.42 -8.91 2.95
C ASN A 198 -14.60 -9.65 2.30
N LEU A 199 -15.70 -9.81 3.03
CA LEU A 199 -16.93 -10.46 2.54
C LEU A 199 -17.51 -9.82 1.27
N ASN A 200 -17.32 -8.51 1.09
CA ASN A 200 -17.73 -7.79 -0.12
C ASN A 200 -16.77 -7.97 -1.31
N GLY A 201 -15.74 -8.80 -1.18
CA GLY A 201 -14.72 -9.04 -2.20
C GLY A 201 -13.61 -7.99 -2.29
N SER A 202 -13.62 -6.96 -1.43
CA SER A 202 -12.54 -5.97 -1.38
C SER A 202 -11.30 -6.56 -0.70
N LEU A 203 -10.13 -6.31 -1.30
CA LEU A 203 -8.84 -6.63 -0.70
C LEU A 203 -8.36 -5.45 0.16
N THR A 204 -8.05 -5.68 1.42
CA THR A 204 -7.61 -4.64 2.37
C THR A 204 -6.25 -4.97 2.97
N SER A 205 -5.50 -3.94 3.38
CA SER A 205 -4.42 -4.11 4.33
C SER A 205 -4.96 -4.63 5.65
N GLN A 206 -4.24 -5.56 6.27
CA GLN A 206 -4.50 -6.08 7.60
C GLN A 206 -3.21 -6.04 8.39
N LEU A 207 -3.06 -5.03 9.24
CA LEU A 207 -1.89 -4.91 10.12
C LEU A 207 -2.00 -5.90 11.28
N SER A 208 -0.85 -6.42 11.72
CA SER A 208 -0.74 -7.21 12.95
C SER A 208 -0.99 -6.37 14.20
N LEU A 209 -1.39 -7.04 15.28
CA LEU A 209 -1.53 -6.40 16.59
C LEU A 209 -0.16 -6.11 17.20
N LEU A 210 -0.07 -5.07 18.02
CA LEU A 210 1.05 -4.93 18.94
C LEU A 210 1.06 -6.11 19.91
N PRO A 211 2.24 -6.61 20.30
CA PRO A 211 2.35 -7.67 21.29
C PRO A 211 1.54 -7.35 22.56
N ASN A 212 0.74 -8.32 23.00
CA ASN A 212 -0.13 -8.24 24.18
C ASN A 212 -1.22 -7.15 24.11
N GLN A 213 -1.58 -6.65 22.92
CA GLN A 213 -2.71 -5.74 22.71
C GLN A 213 -3.88 -6.47 22.06
N LYS A 214 -5.11 -5.98 22.32
CA LYS A 214 -6.34 -6.54 21.72
C LYS A 214 -6.71 -5.89 20.38
N GLU A 215 -6.45 -4.60 20.24
CA GLU A 215 -6.88 -3.81 19.08
C GLU A 215 -5.76 -2.91 18.51
N GLN A 216 -4.86 -2.43 19.37
CA GLN A 216 -3.85 -1.45 19.00
C GLN A 216 -2.77 -2.09 18.10
N LYS A 217 -2.49 -1.46 16.97
CA LYS A 217 -1.55 -1.98 15.96
C LYS A 217 -0.26 -1.16 15.87
N VAL A 218 -0.34 0.15 16.10
CA VAL A 218 0.85 1.02 16.07
C VAL A 218 0.74 2.11 17.13
N LYS A 219 1.84 2.40 17.81
CA LYS A 219 2.02 3.57 18.67
C LYS A 219 3.20 4.37 18.15
N ALA A 220 2.99 5.65 17.87
CA ALA A 220 4.05 6.50 17.32
C ALA A 220 3.93 7.96 17.77
N THR A 221 5.07 8.64 17.79
CA THR A 221 5.20 10.09 18.01
C THR A 221 5.54 10.76 16.69
N LEU A 222 4.95 11.92 16.42
CA LEU A 222 5.16 12.67 15.18
C LEU A 222 6.47 13.48 15.24
N PRO A 223 7.23 13.56 14.13
CA PRO A 223 6.89 13.05 12.81
C PRO A 223 7.08 11.52 12.67
N HIS A 224 6.24 10.88 11.88
CA HIS A 224 6.30 9.44 11.63
C HIS A 224 5.92 9.12 10.17
N SER A 225 6.17 7.90 9.70
CA SER A 225 5.73 7.44 8.39
C SER A 225 5.38 5.96 8.42
N THR A 226 4.38 5.57 7.64
CA THR A 226 4.12 4.16 7.39
C THR A 226 5.27 3.56 6.56
N PRO A 227 5.42 2.23 6.57
CA PRO A 227 6.15 1.53 5.52
C PRO A 227 5.53 1.84 4.16
N TRP A 228 6.30 1.60 3.10
CA TRP A 228 5.78 1.67 1.74
C TRP A 228 4.86 0.48 1.48
N ARG A 229 3.71 0.73 0.87
CA ARG A 229 2.86 -0.25 0.20
C ARG A 229 3.35 -0.33 -1.24
N VAL A 230 3.90 -1.47 -1.63
CA VAL A 230 4.58 -1.66 -2.90
C VAL A 230 3.75 -2.57 -3.78
N MET A 231 3.54 -2.17 -5.03
CA MET A 231 2.94 -2.96 -6.10
C MET A 231 3.97 -3.07 -7.22
N MET A 232 4.69 -4.19 -7.29
CA MET A 232 5.54 -4.53 -8.44
C MET A 232 4.65 -5.01 -9.57
N ILE A 233 4.82 -4.46 -10.77
CA ILE A 233 3.88 -4.65 -11.90
C ILE A 233 4.68 -4.87 -13.19
N GLY A 234 4.32 -5.91 -13.94
CA GLY A 234 4.91 -6.19 -15.25
C GLY A 234 4.08 -7.18 -16.07
N ASP A 235 4.34 -7.26 -17.37
CA ASP A 235 3.78 -8.27 -18.29
C ASP A 235 4.69 -9.49 -18.48
N GLN A 236 5.75 -9.57 -17.68
CA GLN A 236 6.64 -10.72 -17.57
C GLN A 236 6.98 -10.95 -16.10
N MET A 237 6.99 -12.21 -15.66
CA MET A 237 7.37 -12.54 -14.28
C MET A 237 8.80 -12.08 -13.93
N ALA A 238 9.70 -12.09 -14.92
CA ALA A 238 11.07 -11.61 -14.78
C ALA A 238 11.14 -10.16 -14.30
N THR A 239 10.21 -9.30 -14.73
CA THR A 239 10.13 -7.89 -14.28
C THR A 239 10.03 -7.79 -12.77
N LEU A 240 9.23 -8.66 -12.13
CA LEU A 240 9.10 -8.67 -10.66
C LEU A 240 10.41 -9.16 -10.01
N MET A 241 11.05 -10.17 -10.59
CA MET A 241 12.31 -10.73 -10.09
C MET A 241 13.50 -9.78 -10.26
N GLU A 242 13.49 -8.90 -11.25
CA GLU A 242 14.56 -7.95 -11.54
C GLU A 242 14.40 -6.61 -10.82
N SER A 243 13.18 -6.30 -10.36
CA SER A 243 12.82 -5.02 -9.73
C SER A 243 13.68 -4.68 -8.51
N ASN A 244 14.12 -3.43 -8.38
CA ASN A 244 14.84 -2.92 -7.19
C ASN A 244 14.04 -1.84 -6.44
N ILE A 245 12.71 -1.89 -6.54
CA ILE A 245 11.78 -0.94 -5.89
C ILE A 245 11.80 -1.02 -4.37
#